data_AF-A0A1E7IWI1-F1
#
_entry.id   AF-A0A1E7IWI1-F1
#
_cell.length_a   1.000
_cell.length_b   1.000
_cell.length_c   1.000
_cell.angle_alpha   90.00
_cell.angle_beta   90.00
_cell.angle_gamma   90.00
#
_symmetry.space_group_name_H-M   'P 1'
#
loop_
_entity.id
_entity.type
_entity.pdbx_description
1 polymer ?
#
loop_
_entity_poly.entity_id
_entity_poly.type
_entity_poly.pdbx_seq_one_letter_code
_entity_poly.pdbx_strand_id
1 'polypeptide(L)' 'MPITDKHDADTVKLVTLEAERFQANVKQIDLEKQILDIDCPDENRVECAIAIQKILDKH' A
#
# COMPACT_ATOMS: atom_id res chain seq x y z
N MET A 1 -14.29 10.98 -18.61
CA MET A 1 -13.70 9.63 -18.78
C MET A 1 -12.80 9.42 -17.57
N PRO A 2 -12.90 8.31 -16.82
CA PRO A 2 -11.73 8.01 -16.00
C PRO A 2 -11.31 6.55 -16.07
N ILE A 3 -10.17 6.41 -16.73
CA ILE A 3 -9.00 5.56 -16.46
C ILE A 3 -9.20 4.58 -15.30
N THR A 4 -9.63 3.38 -15.67
CA THR A 4 -9.43 2.17 -14.87
C THR A 4 -7.98 1.74 -15.08
N ASP A 5 -7.04 2.37 -14.38
CA ASP A 5 -5.64 2.01 -14.55
C ASP A 5 -5.38 0.68 -13.84
N LYS A 6 -5.20 -0.39 -14.63
CA LYS A 6 -4.83 -1.72 -14.13
C LYS A 6 -3.59 -1.67 -13.23
N HIS A 7 -2.74 -0.66 -13.38
CA HIS A 7 -1.56 -0.45 -12.56
C HIS A 7 -1.91 -0.18 -11.09
N ASP A 8 -2.96 0.60 -10.83
CA ASP A 8 -3.39 0.86 -9.47
C ASP A 8 -3.87 -0.41 -8.77
N ALA A 9 -4.58 -1.28 -9.50
CA ALA A 9 -5.07 -2.55 -8.95
C ALA A 9 -3.94 -3.52 -8.59
N ASP A 10 -2.85 -3.57 -9.38
CA ASP A 10 -1.68 -4.40 -9.08
C ASP A 10 -0.87 -3.83 -7.90
N THR A 11 -0.68 -2.51 -7.85
CA THR A 11 -0.03 -1.82 -6.74
C THR A 11 -0.81 -1.98 -5.43
N VAL A 12 -2.14 -1.80 -5.45
CA VAL A 12 -3.02 -2.04 -4.29
C VAL A 12 -2.90 -3.49 -3.82
N LYS A 13 -2.89 -4.46 -4.74
CA LYS A 13 -2.70 -5.88 -4.39
C LYS A 13 -1.34 -6.14 -3.74
N LEU A 14 -0.26 -5.60 -4.29
CA LEU A 14 1.08 -5.76 -3.74
C LEU A 14 1.19 -5.14 -2.34
N VAL A 15 0.67 -3.93 -2.17
CA VAL A 15 0.63 -3.23 -0.89
C VAL A 15 -0.22 -4.01 0.13
N THR A 16 -1.37 -4.56 -0.29
CA THR A 16 -2.24 -5.35 0.58
C THR A 16 -1.57 -6.66 1.00
N LEU A 17 -0.97 -7.38 0.07
CA LEU A 17 -0.26 -8.63 0.35
C LEU A 17 0.91 -8.42 1.32
N GLU A 18 1.67 -7.34 1.11
CA GLU A 18 2.81 -7.02 1.96
C GLU A 18 2.35 -6.52 3.33
N ALA A 19 1.29 -5.70 3.40
CA ALA A 19 0.66 -5.30 4.65
C ALA A 19 0.16 -6.52 5.44
N GLU A 20 -0.48 -7.49 4.80
CA GLU A 20 -0.88 -8.76 5.45
C GLU A 20 0.32 -9.55 6.00
N ARG A 21 1.47 -9.58 5.27
CA ARG A 21 2.71 -10.20 5.78
C ARG A 21 3.24 -9.51 7.03
N PHE A 22 3.09 -8.20 7.12
CA PHE A 22 3.48 -7.40 8.29
C PHE A 22 2.38 -7.31 9.36
N GLN A 23 1.26 -8.04 9.22
CA GLN A 23 0.08 -7.95 10.08
C GLN A 23 -0.48 -6.51 10.20
N ALA A 24 -0.27 -5.71 9.16
CA ALA A 24 -0.78 -4.36 9.04
C ALA A 24 -2.21 -4.36 8.52
N ASN A 25 -3.06 -3.51 9.12
CA ASN A 25 -4.46 -3.40 8.76
C ASN A 25 -4.64 -2.30 7.72
N VAL A 26 -4.92 -2.70 6.48
CA VAL A 26 -5.17 -1.78 5.37
C VAL A 26 -6.60 -1.26 5.48
N LYS A 27 -6.78 0.01 5.85
CA LYS A 27 -8.08 0.66 5.92
C LYS A 27 -8.49 1.28 4.58
N GLN A 28 -7.56 1.97 3.92
CA GLN A 28 -7.82 2.62 2.64
C GLN A 28 -6.53 2.73 1.82
N ILE A 29 -6.59 2.38 0.54
CA ILE A 29 -5.52 2.64 -0.43
C ILE A 29 -6.16 3.36 -1.61
N ASP A 30 -5.75 4.59 -1.84
CA ASP A 30 -6.26 5.47 -2.88
C ASP A 30 -5.06 6.09 -3.60
N LEU A 31 -4.55 5.39 -4.62
CA LEU A 31 -3.33 5.76 -5.33
C LEU A 31 -3.49 7.04 -6.17
N GLU A 32 -4.68 7.29 -6.72
CA GLU A 32 -5.00 8.54 -7.43
C GLU A 32 -4.80 9.78 -6.55
N LYS A 33 -5.16 9.65 -5.26
CA LYS A 33 -4.99 10.72 -4.27
C LYS A 33 -3.71 10.58 -3.45
N GLN A 34 -2.91 9.54 -3.70
CA GLN A 34 -1.75 9.16 -2.90
C GLN A 34 -2.07 9.01 -1.40
N ILE A 35 -3.28 8.54 -1.08
CA ILE A 35 -3.71 8.27 0.29
C ILE A 35 -3.46 6.80 0.59
N LEU A 36 -2.59 6.52 1.56
CA LEU A 36 -2.43 5.18 2.14
C LEU A 36 -2.76 5.24 3.63
N ASP A 37 -3.93 4.74 3.98
CA ASP A 37 -4.39 4.55 5.35
C ASP A 37 -4.15 3.09 5.74
N ILE A 38 -2.93 2.84 6.23
CA ILE A 38 -2.47 1.50 6.63
C ILE A 38 -2.01 1.58 8.08
N ASP A 39 -2.70 0.82 8.92
CA ASP A 39 -2.42 0.68 10.34
C ASP A 39 -1.35 -0.41 10.51
N CYS A 40 -0.08 -0.02 10.40
CA CYS A 40 1.03 -0.93 10.63
C CYS A 40 1.25 -1.14 12.14
N PRO A 41 1.41 -2.39 12.63
CA PRO A 41 1.67 -2.65 14.04
C PRO A 41 3.00 -2.03 14.48
N ASP A 42 3.07 -1.49 15.69
CA ASP A 42 4.25 -0.76 16.20
C ASP A 42 5.55 -1.58 16.18
N GLU A 43 5.46 -2.92 16.28
CA GLU A 43 6.63 -3.81 16.15
C GLU A 43 7.31 -3.70 14.77
N ASN A 44 6.55 -3.47 13.70
CA ASN A 44 7.05 -3.45 12.32
C ASN A 44 6.64 -2.18 11.56
N ARG A 45 6.22 -1.12 12.25
CA ARG A 45 5.71 0.12 11.65
C ARG A 45 6.68 0.76 10.66
N VAL A 46 7.97 0.71 10.99
CA VAL A 46 9.05 1.21 10.12
C VAL A 46 9.22 0.33 8.89
N GLU A 47 9.25 -1.00 9.05
CA GLU A 47 9.41 -1.93 7.94
C GLU A 47 8.22 -1.88 6.97
N CYS A 48 7.01 -1.83 7.52
CA CYS A 48 5.76 -1.69 6.78
C CYS A 48 5.76 -0.40 5.95
N ALA A 49 6.09 0.75 6.58
CA ALA A 49 6.19 2.03 5.86
C ALA A 49 7.25 2.01 4.75
N ILE A 50 8.43 1.42 5.00
CA ILE A 50 9.50 1.32 3.99
C ILE A 50 9.11 0.39 2.84
N ALA A 51 8.46 -0.74 3.13
CA ALA A 51 8.02 -1.69 2.11
C ALA A 51 6.99 -1.06 1.18
N ILE A 52 6.01 -0.36 1.76
CA ILE A 52 4.98 0.38 1.04
C ILE A 52 5.62 1.49 0.19
N GLN A 53 6.52 2.28 0.78
CA GLN A 53 7.22 3.33 0.07
C GLN A 53 8.05 2.79 -1.10
N LYS A 54 8.70 1.63 -0.94
CA LYS A 54 9.43 0.96 -2.02
C LYS A 54 8.52 0.49 -3.16
N ILE A 55 7.30 0.05 -2.87
CA ILE A 55 6.35 -0.36 -3.91
C ILE A 55 5.90 0.87 -4.71
N LEU A 56 5.66 1.99 -4.02
CA LEU A 56 5.30 3.27 -4.61
C LEU A 56 6.46 3.91 -5.42
N ASP A 57 7.70 3.83 -4.94
CA ASP A 57 8.88 4.45 -5.57
C ASP A 57 9.37 3.68 -6.81
N LYS A 58 9.02 2.39 -6.91
CA LYS A 58 9.41 1.53 -8.04
C LYS A 58 8.52 1.70 -9.28
N HIS A 59 7.46 2.50 -9.19
CA HIS A 59 6.43 2.67 -10.20
C HIS A 59 6.17 4.15 -10.49
#